data_AF-A0A9D5PTL5-F1
#
_entry.id   AF-A0A9D5PTL5-F1
#
_cell.length_a   1.000
_cell.length_b   1.000
_cell.length_c   1.000
_cell.angle_alpha   90.00
_cell.angle_beta   90.00
_cell.angle_gamma   90.00
#
_symmetry.space_group_name_H-M   'P 1'
#
loop_
_entity.id
_entity.type
_entity.pdbx_description
1 polymer ?
#
loop_
_entity_poly.entity_id
_entity_poly.type
_entity_poly.pdbx_seq_one_letter_code
_entity_poly.pdbx_strand_id
1 'polypeptide(L)'
;MPLPYIPETITVHLGAPDAPAQNVTVSFPDYIKNVASSEIYPTWPENAIRANIYAQVSYALNRIYTEYYRSRGYDFDITNSTAIDQSYVQGRDIFENISEIVDELFNDYLTRPGSVEPLFAAYCDGVRVQCDGLSQWGTVELAEAGRTPYEILTNYYGDNLNINTDTPILPFTGSLPYRALRLGNFGDDVRAVQIRLNRISANYPSIPKILPVDGVFGLSTENAVREFQRIFDLTQDGIVGPATWYKILRIYNGVKRLSELSSEGLALSEVSAQFPTELSRGDSGIFVREFQYFLSVLGENLAAIPEIAIDGDFGAATERAVRAFQQAYGLPVTGIVDEETWAELYNVYRGIVLSTPDYYTGVPTAPFPGFLLLIGTQGNEVRLLQEYLNALSEVYGELPPVTADGVFGMATRNAVLTFQRLAGLNPSGIVDALTWDAIADAYSDIRYGLYTSEGQFGGTTLGQ
;
A
#
# COMPACT_ATOMS: atom_id res chain seq x y z
N MET A 1 6.18 1.48 0.50
CA MET A 1 7.51 2.12 0.57
C MET A 1 7.86 2.22 2.04
N PRO A 2 9.10 1.95 2.45
CA PRO A 2 9.51 2.23 3.82
C PRO A 2 9.43 3.73 4.12
N LEU A 3 9.60 4.08 5.39
CA LEU A 3 9.89 5.47 5.76
C LEU A 3 11.20 5.92 5.11
N PRO A 4 11.35 7.20 4.75
CA PRO A 4 12.59 7.69 4.19
C PRO A 4 13.76 7.54 5.17
N TYR A 5 14.91 7.16 4.63
CA TYR A 5 16.20 7.07 5.30
C TYR A 5 17.26 7.58 4.33
N ILE A 6 18.42 7.99 4.85
CA ILE A 6 19.56 8.38 4.01
C ILE A 6 20.24 7.11 3.52
N PRO A 7 20.36 6.90 2.20
CA PRO A 7 21.03 5.71 1.70
C PRO A 7 22.53 5.84 1.95
N GLU A 8 23.19 4.73 2.29
CA GLU A 8 24.66 4.72 2.44
C GLU A 8 25.37 5.15 1.15
N THR A 9 24.80 4.78 0.00
CA THR A 9 25.38 5.04 -1.33
C THR A 9 24.34 5.53 -2.33
N ILE A 10 24.81 6.17 -3.39
CA ILE A 10 24.03 6.60 -4.55
C ILE A 10 24.79 6.26 -5.83
N THR A 11 24.08 5.75 -6.83
CA THR A 11 24.64 5.40 -8.15
C THR A 11 24.27 6.47 -9.18
N VAL A 12 25.29 7.17 -9.67
CA VAL A 12 25.18 8.26 -10.65
C VAL A 12 25.48 7.73 -12.05
N HIS A 13 24.59 7.98 -13.00
CA HIS A 13 24.84 7.75 -14.44
C HIS A 13 25.46 8.99 -15.08
N LEU A 14 26.64 8.83 -15.70
CA LEU A 14 27.43 9.95 -16.25
C LEU A 14 26.98 10.42 -17.65
N GLY A 15 25.68 10.55 -17.86
CA GLY A 15 25.08 11.02 -19.10
C GLY A 15 23.58 11.21 -19.00
N ALA A 16 22.92 11.49 -20.13
CA ALA A 16 21.47 11.38 -20.23
C ALA A 16 21.03 9.92 -20.00
N PRO A 17 19.79 9.63 -19.57
CA PRO A 17 19.39 8.30 -19.11
C PRO A 17 19.67 7.14 -20.09
N ASP A 18 19.45 7.37 -21.39
CA ASP A 18 19.66 6.38 -22.45
C ASP A 18 21.06 6.48 -23.10
N ALA A 19 21.94 7.35 -22.60
CA ALA A 19 23.27 7.52 -23.17
C ALA A 19 24.17 6.33 -22.79
N PRO A 20 25.12 5.92 -23.66
CA PRO A 20 26.10 4.90 -23.32
C PRO A 20 27.18 5.49 -22.40
N ALA A 21 26.83 5.75 -21.14
CA ALA A 21 27.71 6.31 -20.12
C ALA A 21 27.90 5.37 -18.93
N GLN A 22 28.95 5.61 -18.14
CA GLN A 22 29.29 4.82 -16.98
C GLN A 22 28.36 5.13 -15.79
N ASN A 23 28.03 4.10 -15.01
CA ASN A 23 27.47 4.24 -13.67
C ASN A 23 28.59 4.28 -12.63
N VAL A 24 28.54 5.23 -11.70
CA VAL A 24 29.50 5.40 -10.61
C VAL A 24 28.75 5.41 -9.28
N THR A 25 29.09 4.49 -8.39
CA THR A 25 28.53 4.43 -7.03
C THR A 25 29.49 5.09 -6.05
N VAL A 26 28.98 6.04 -5.26
CA VAL A 26 29.72 6.75 -4.20
C VAL A 26 28.90 6.79 -2.93
N SER A 27 29.50 7.18 -1.81
CA SER A 27 28.71 7.48 -0.60
C SER A 27 27.75 8.64 -0.86
N PHE A 28 26.57 8.61 -0.25
CA PHE A 28 25.62 9.73 -0.37
C PHE A 28 26.21 11.10 0.04
N PRO A 29 26.96 11.23 1.16
CA PRO A 29 27.61 12.51 1.47
C PRO A 29 28.65 12.93 0.42
N ASP A 30 29.47 12.01 -0.12
CA ASP A 30 30.44 12.37 -1.17
C ASP A 30 29.75 12.86 -2.45
N TYR A 31 28.59 12.30 -2.78
CA TYR A 31 27.78 12.80 -3.88
C TYR A 31 27.32 14.23 -3.64
N ILE A 32 26.78 14.53 -2.45
CA ILE A 32 26.31 15.89 -2.11
C ILE A 32 27.48 16.89 -2.08
N LYS A 33 28.64 16.50 -1.53
CA LYS A 33 29.87 17.33 -1.58
C LYS A 33 30.26 17.68 -3.00
N ASN A 34 30.18 16.72 -3.91
CA ASN A 34 30.47 16.90 -5.32
C ASN A 34 29.48 17.87 -5.98
N VAL A 35 28.19 17.63 -5.80
CA VAL A 35 27.11 18.47 -6.35
C VAL A 35 27.20 19.89 -5.83
N ALA A 36 27.31 20.07 -4.51
CA ALA A 36 27.46 21.39 -3.90
C ALA A 36 28.67 22.13 -4.49
N SER A 37 29.83 21.47 -4.54
CA SER A 37 31.02 22.10 -5.11
C SER A 37 30.89 22.38 -6.62
N SER A 38 29.96 21.73 -7.34
CA SER A 38 29.71 21.85 -8.79
C SER A 38 28.74 22.95 -9.16
N GLU A 39 27.87 23.33 -8.23
CA GLU A 39 26.76 24.22 -8.53
C GLU A 39 26.81 25.52 -7.75
N ILE A 40 27.49 25.55 -6.60
CA ILE A 40 27.61 26.74 -5.75
C ILE A 40 29.08 27.10 -5.48
N TYR A 41 29.30 28.36 -5.07
CA TYR A 41 30.65 28.87 -4.83
C TYR A 41 30.99 28.82 -3.33
N PRO A 42 32.22 28.43 -2.97
CA PRO A 42 32.65 28.36 -1.57
C PRO A 42 32.74 29.73 -0.90
N THR A 43 32.77 30.83 -1.67
CA THR A 43 32.82 32.20 -1.16
C THR A 43 31.45 32.80 -0.84
N TRP A 44 30.36 32.07 -1.10
CA TRP A 44 29.02 32.53 -0.78
C TRP A 44 28.80 32.61 0.73
N PRO A 45 27.87 33.47 1.20
CA PRO A 45 27.47 33.48 2.60
C PRO A 45 27.06 32.09 3.08
N GLU A 46 27.45 31.71 4.29
CA GLU A 46 27.19 30.37 4.83
C GLU A 46 25.70 30.00 4.80
N ASN A 47 24.81 30.95 5.13
CA ASN A 47 23.36 30.70 5.08
C ASN A 47 22.85 30.37 3.66
N ALA A 48 23.45 30.96 2.62
CA ALA A 48 23.14 30.64 1.23
C ALA A 48 23.64 29.23 0.87
N ILE A 49 24.84 28.86 1.33
CA ILE A 49 25.41 27.51 1.14
C ILE A 49 24.53 26.45 1.81
N ARG A 50 24.15 26.65 3.09
CA ARG A 50 23.27 25.74 3.84
C ARG A 50 21.91 25.56 3.16
N ALA A 51 21.25 26.64 2.74
CA ALA A 51 19.96 26.57 2.06
C ALA A 51 20.03 25.76 0.74
N ASN A 52 21.11 25.94 -0.04
CA ASN A 52 21.35 25.16 -1.25
C ASN A 52 21.58 23.68 -0.93
N ILE A 53 22.39 23.35 0.09
CA ILE A 53 22.67 21.96 0.48
C ILE A 53 21.40 21.23 0.92
N TYR A 54 20.53 21.84 1.72
CA TYR A 54 19.23 21.24 2.07
C TYR A 54 18.38 20.90 0.83
N ALA A 55 18.34 21.81 -0.16
CA ALA A 55 17.62 21.56 -1.41
C ALA A 55 18.28 20.41 -2.21
N GLN A 56 19.62 20.38 -2.27
CA GLN A 56 20.38 19.35 -2.97
C GLN A 56 20.19 17.95 -2.36
N VAL A 57 20.25 17.84 -1.02
CA VAL A 57 19.99 16.60 -0.28
C VAL A 57 18.58 16.11 -0.53
N SER A 58 17.58 17.00 -0.36
CA SER A 58 16.17 16.64 -0.52
C SER A 58 15.85 16.22 -1.96
N TYR A 59 16.42 16.88 -2.96
CA TYR A 59 16.29 16.51 -4.38
C TYR A 59 16.83 15.10 -4.64
N ALA A 60 18.07 14.83 -4.24
CA ALA A 60 18.72 13.53 -4.48
C ALA A 60 17.97 12.41 -3.75
N LEU A 61 17.57 12.67 -2.51
CA LEU A 61 16.83 11.71 -1.71
C LEU A 61 15.44 11.43 -2.30
N ASN A 62 14.75 12.43 -2.87
CA ASN A 62 13.48 12.21 -3.58
C ASN A 62 13.66 11.26 -4.78
N ARG A 63 14.72 11.40 -5.57
CA ARG A 63 15.00 10.49 -6.71
C ARG A 63 15.14 9.03 -6.26
N ILE A 64 15.83 8.81 -5.16
CA ILE A 64 16.05 7.48 -4.58
C ILE A 64 14.76 6.94 -3.96
N TYR A 65 14.10 7.74 -3.12
CA TYR A 65 12.89 7.35 -2.38
C TYR A 65 11.73 7.00 -3.31
N THR A 66 11.56 7.77 -4.38
CA THR A 66 10.53 7.52 -5.41
C THR A 66 10.98 6.46 -6.42
N GLU A 67 12.20 5.93 -6.30
CA GLU A 67 12.82 5.03 -7.28
C GLU A 67 12.63 5.54 -8.71
N TYR A 68 12.90 6.83 -8.92
CA TYR A 68 12.55 7.52 -10.16
C TYR A 68 13.14 6.80 -11.38
N TYR A 69 14.43 6.49 -11.35
CA TYR A 69 15.10 5.77 -12.44
C TYR A 69 14.86 4.26 -12.39
N ARG A 70 14.93 3.64 -11.21
CA ARG A 70 14.71 2.19 -11.06
C ARG A 70 13.32 1.73 -11.52
N SER A 71 12.27 2.48 -11.21
CA SER A 71 10.91 2.23 -11.71
C SER A 71 10.74 2.40 -13.22
N ARG A 72 11.74 2.98 -13.89
CA ARG A 72 11.80 3.13 -15.36
C ARG A 72 12.71 2.08 -16.01
N GLY A 73 13.27 1.15 -15.24
CA GLY A 73 14.10 0.05 -15.75
C GLY A 73 15.60 0.33 -15.76
N TYR A 74 16.03 1.47 -15.20
CA TYR A 74 17.44 1.78 -15.03
C TYR A 74 18.01 1.14 -13.76
N ASP A 75 19.30 0.87 -13.75
CA ASP A 75 20.03 0.29 -12.61
C ASP A 75 20.73 1.34 -11.73
N PHE A 76 20.60 2.62 -12.08
CA PHE A 76 21.13 3.78 -11.36
C PHE A 76 20.02 4.61 -10.69
N ASP A 77 20.44 5.56 -9.85
CA ASP A 77 19.55 6.32 -8.97
C ASP A 77 19.34 7.77 -9.44
N ILE A 78 20.33 8.35 -10.14
CA ILE A 78 20.29 9.72 -10.65
C ILE A 78 21.25 9.88 -11.84
N THR A 79 21.03 10.87 -12.71
CA THR A 79 21.99 11.24 -13.76
C THR A 79 22.84 12.45 -13.35
N ASN A 80 23.94 12.71 -14.07
CA ASN A 80 24.65 14.00 -13.99
C ASN A 80 24.26 14.98 -15.13
N SER A 81 23.18 14.67 -15.86
CA SER A 81 22.69 15.51 -16.94
C SER A 81 21.92 16.70 -16.37
N THR A 82 22.53 17.89 -16.40
CA THR A 82 21.94 19.13 -15.85
C THR A 82 20.63 19.58 -16.50
N ALA A 83 20.25 18.97 -17.63
CA ALA A 83 18.93 19.14 -18.22
C ALA A 83 17.81 18.43 -17.43
N ILE A 84 18.16 17.51 -16.52
CA ILE A 84 17.22 16.63 -15.82
C ILE A 84 17.50 16.60 -14.32
N ASP A 85 18.77 16.44 -13.94
CA ASP A 85 19.24 16.26 -12.56
C ASP A 85 20.40 17.21 -12.22
N GLN A 86 21.09 16.94 -11.11
CA GLN A 86 22.12 17.79 -10.53
C GLN A 86 23.47 17.61 -11.23
N SER A 87 24.31 18.63 -11.19
CA SER A 87 25.66 18.62 -11.76
C SER A 87 26.60 17.79 -10.89
N TYR A 88 27.02 16.63 -11.40
CA TYR A 88 28.04 15.77 -10.80
C TYR A 88 29.22 15.58 -11.77
N VAL A 89 30.44 15.80 -11.28
CA VAL A 89 31.68 15.65 -12.07
C VAL A 89 32.58 14.63 -11.41
N GLN A 90 32.82 13.49 -12.06
CA GLN A 90 33.70 12.45 -11.52
C GLN A 90 35.14 12.98 -11.38
N GLY A 91 35.75 12.78 -10.21
CA GLY A 91 37.17 13.10 -9.96
C GLY A 91 37.49 14.59 -9.76
N ARG A 92 36.49 15.43 -9.51
CA ARG A 92 36.71 16.86 -9.21
C ARG A 92 37.26 17.11 -7.81
N ASP A 93 37.80 18.31 -7.60
CA ASP A 93 38.17 18.81 -6.28
C ASP A 93 36.94 19.29 -5.49
N ILE A 94 36.94 19.06 -4.18
CA ILE A 94 35.90 19.46 -3.23
C ILE A 94 36.42 20.62 -2.38
N PHE A 95 35.59 21.64 -2.15
CA PHE A 95 35.97 22.76 -1.28
C PHE A 95 35.76 22.40 0.19
N GLU A 96 36.76 22.68 1.03
CA GLU A 96 36.78 22.30 2.45
C GLU A 96 35.56 22.84 3.21
N ASN A 97 35.26 24.13 3.08
CA ASN A 97 34.11 24.75 3.75
C ASN A 97 32.76 24.19 3.30
N ILE A 98 32.63 23.77 2.04
CA ILE A 98 31.43 23.08 1.56
C ILE A 98 31.37 21.67 2.15
N SER A 99 32.50 20.95 2.20
CA SER A 99 32.57 19.61 2.80
C SER A 99 32.10 19.62 4.25
N GLU A 100 32.59 20.56 5.05
CA GLU A 100 32.22 20.69 6.47
C GLU A 100 30.71 20.90 6.65
N ILE A 101 30.10 21.78 5.85
CA ILE A 101 28.65 22.04 5.92
C ILE A 101 27.86 20.82 5.43
N VAL A 102 28.31 20.12 4.39
CA VAL A 102 27.64 18.89 3.94
C VAL A 102 27.72 17.81 5.02
N ASP A 103 28.85 17.66 5.72
CA ASP A 103 29.00 16.68 6.80
C ASP A 103 28.03 16.95 7.96
N GLU A 104 27.61 18.20 8.18
CA GLU A 104 26.56 18.55 9.14
C GLU A 104 25.14 18.28 8.64
N LEU A 105 24.87 18.41 7.34
CA LEU A 105 23.51 18.50 6.80
C LEU A 105 23.06 17.34 5.93
N PHE A 106 23.96 16.41 5.54
CA PHE A 106 23.63 15.39 4.54
C PHE A 106 22.51 14.43 4.98
N ASN A 107 22.24 14.35 6.29
CA ASN A 107 21.18 13.54 6.87
C ASN A 107 19.91 14.33 7.23
N ASP A 108 19.82 15.56 6.75
CA ASP A 108 18.66 16.43 6.92
C ASP A 108 17.97 16.69 5.58
N TYR A 109 16.64 16.57 5.53
CA TYR A 109 15.89 16.74 4.29
C TYR A 109 14.55 17.47 4.49
N LEU A 110 14.05 18.02 3.40
CA LEU A 110 12.85 18.85 3.41
C LEU A 110 11.59 18.01 3.22
N THR A 111 10.52 18.33 3.94
CA THR A 111 9.19 17.74 3.75
C THR A 111 8.10 18.81 3.86
N ARG A 112 6.89 18.47 3.43
CA ARG A 112 5.70 19.27 3.73
C ARG A 112 4.99 18.73 4.97
N PRO A 113 4.34 19.57 5.79
CA PRO A 113 3.55 19.11 6.94
C PRO A 113 2.55 18.01 6.56
N GLY A 114 2.54 16.92 7.32
CA GLY A 114 1.68 15.76 7.07
C GLY A 114 2.16 14.82 5.96
N SER A 115 3.23 15.17 5.25
CA SER A 115 3.89 14.30 4.27
C SER A 115 5.19 13.73 4.82
N VAL A 116 5.44 12.46 4.54
CA VAL A 116 6.71 11.79 4.86
C VAL A 116 7.72 11.85 3.74
N GLU A 117 7.30 12.11 2.49
CA GLU A 117 8.23 12.02 1.36
C GLU A 117 9.23 13.18 1.34
N PRO A 118 10.50 12.94 0.95
CA PRO A 118 11.44 14.02 0.67
C PRO A 118 10.88 14.94 -0.41
N LEU A 119 10.87 16.24 -0.16
CA LEU A 119 10.43 17.23 -1.12
C LEU A 119 11.33 17.14 -2.36
N PHE A 120 10.73 17.07 -3.55
CA PHE A 120 11.46 17.33 -4.78
C PHE A 120 11.78 18.82 -4.86
N ALA A 121 12.81 19.22 -4.12
CA ALA A 121 13.26 20.60 -3.94
C ALA A 121 13.96 21.06 -5.22
N ALA A 122 13.19 21.29 -6.27
CA ALA A 122 13.71 21.77 -7.54
C ALA A 122 14.41 23.12 -7.35
N TYR A 123 15.53 23.33 -8.05
CA TYR A 123 16.28 24.57 -8.01
C TYR A 123 16.94 24.81 -9.37
N CYS A 124 17.39 26.04 -9.59
CA CYS A 124 18.07 26.49 -10.79
C CYS A 124 19.04 27.62 -10.46
N ASP A 125 19.95 27.94 -11.38
CA ASP A 125 20.93 29.01 -11.13
C ASP A 125 20.26 30.35 -10.75
N GLY A 126 19.07 30.64 -11.30
CA GLY A 126 18.31 31.85 -10.99
C GLY A 126 18.85 33.11 -11.67
N VAL A 127 19.85 32.98 -12.55
CA VAL A 127 20.44 34.09 -13.33
C VAL A 127 20.24 33.86 -14.82
N ARG A 128 20.59 32.68 -15.32
CA ARG A 128 20.39 32.32 -16.74
C ARG A 128 19.07 31.57 -16.91
N VAL A 129 18.63 30.86 -15.87
CA VAL A 129 17.40 30.06 -15.85
C VAL A 129 16.57 30.46 -14.64
N GLN A 130 15.31 30.79 -14.87
CA GLN A 130 14.31 30.98 -13.81
C GLN A 130 13.47 29.71 -13.69
N CYS A 131 13.13 29.33 -12.46
CA CYS A 131 12.33 28.16 -12.15
C CYS A 131 11.42 28.45 -10.96
N ASP A 132 10.37 27.65 -10.78
CA ASP A 132 9.43 27.77 -9.66
C ASP A 132 10.04 27.39 -8.30
N GLY A 133 11.29 26.90 -8.32
CA GLY A 133 12.02 26.44 -7.14
C GLY A 133 13.03 27.45 -6.62
N LEU A 134 14.02 26.97 -5.88
CA LEU A 134 15.06 27.81 -5.30
C LEU A 134 15.97 28.41 -6.39
N SER A 135 16.16 29.72 -6.35
CA SER A 135 17.16 30.43 -7.14
C SER A 135 18.49 30.42 -6.39
N GLN A 136 19.50 29.73 -6.94
CA GLN A 136 20.80 29.57 -6.26
C GLN A 136 21.48 30.92 -5.99
N TRP A 137 21.48 31.84 -6.96
CA TRP A 137 21.99 33.20 -6.74
C TRP A 137 21.08 34.05 -5.86
N GLY A 138 19.77 33.84 -5.92
CA GLY A 138 18.83 34.55 -5.06
C GLY A 138 18.99 34.21 -3.57
N THR A 139 19.50 33.02 -3.23
CA THR A 139 19.84 32.71 -1.83
C THR A 139 20.98 33.58 -1.30
N VAL A 140 21.91 34.02 -2.16
CA VAL A 140 23.00 34.93 -1.79
C VAL A 140 22.44 36.28 -1.36
N GLU A 141 21.55 36.87 -2.16
CA GLU A 141 20.90 38.15 -1.85
C GLU A 141 20.14 38.10 -0.52
N LEU A 142 19.39 37.02 -0.28
CA LEU A 142 18.65 36.85 0.96
C LEU A 142 19.58 36.63 2.17
N ALA A 143 20.66 35.87 1.99
CA ALA A 143 21.64 35.66 3.06
C ALA A 143 22.39 36.94 3.41
N GLU A 144 22.76 37.77 2.42
CA GLU A 144 23.36 39.10 2.63
C GLU A 144 22.38 40.05 3.33
N ALA A 145 21.07 39.88 3.12
CA ALA A 145 20.02 40.57 3.86
C ALA A 145 19.82 40.01 5.29
N GLY A 146 20.65 39.08 5.75
CA GLY A 146 20.65 38.53 7.10
C GLY A 146 19.64 37.41 7.34
N ARG A 147 19.06 36.82 6.27
CA ARG A 147 18.12 35.70 6.40
C ARG A 147 18.83 34.42 6.81
N THR A 148 18.18 33.64 7.66
CA THR A 148 18.59 32.29 8.05
C THR A 148 18.33 31.28 6.92
N PRO A 149 18.97 30.09 6.93
CA PRO A 149 18.72 29.07 5.90
C PRO A 149 17.24 28.67 5.80
N TYR A 150 16.55 28.55 6.93
CA TYR A 150 15.12 28.22 6.95
C TYR A 150 14.26 29.33 6.32
N GLU A 151 14.50 30.60 6.64
CA GLU A 151 13.79 31.72 6.01
C GLU A 151 14.04 31.82 4.51
N ILE A 152 15.26 31.50 4.06
CA ILE A 152 15.58 31.43 2.63
C ILE A 152 14.78 30.31 1.96
N LEU A 153 14.76 29.12 2.58
CA LEU A 153 14.02 27.97 2.05
C LEU A 153 12.51 28.24 2.00
N THR A 154 11.91 28.80 3.04
CA THR A 154 10.46 29.10 3.05
C THR A 154 10.10 30.23 2.09
N ASN A 155 11.02 31.16 1.79
CA ASN A 155 10.82 32.14 0.74
C ASN A 155 10.61 31.50 -0.65
N TYR A 156 11.27 30.37 -0.94
CA TYR A 156 11.14 29.68 -2.23
C TYR A 156 10.11 28.54 -2.23
N TYR A 157 10.01 27.77 -1.16
CA TYR A 157 9.17 26.57 -1.10
C TYR A 157 7.85 26.76 -0.32
N GLY A 158 7.64 27.96 0.21
CA GLY A 158 6.51 28.35 1.06
C GLY A 158 6.73 28.03 2.53
N ASP A 159 5.91 28.64 3.40
CA ASP A 159 6.02 28.49 4.86
C ASP A 159 5.63 27.10 5.39
N ASN A 160 5.02 26.27 4.54
CA ASN A 160 4.63 24.88 4.87
C ASN A 160 5.80 23.92 4.57
N LEU A 161 6.90 24.10 5.31
CA LEU A 161 8.13 23.35 5.12
C LEU A 161 8.66 22.85 6.48
N ASN A 162 9.07 21.59 6.53
CA ASN A 162 9.77 21.02 7.68
C ASN A 162 11.16 20.58 7.24
N ILE A 163 12.15 20.75 8.12
CA ILE A 163 13.46 20.09 8.01
C ILE A 163 13.41 18.89 8.95
N ASN A 164 13.47 17.68 8.41
CA ASN A 164 13.66 16.48 9.22
C ASN A 164 15.15 16.32 9.47
N THR A 165 15.53 16.28 10.74
CA THR A 165 16.93 16.19 11.13
C THR A 165 17.28 14.80 11.62
N ASP A 166 18.57 14.47 11.62
CA ASP A 166 19.10 13.23 12.21
C ASP A 166 18.51 11.95 11.60
N THR A 167 18.28 11.97 10.28
CA THR A 167 17.66 10.84 9.57
C THR A 167 18.61 9.63 9.58
N PRO A 168 18.11 8.41 9.91
CA PRO A 168 18.93 7.20 9.91
C PRO A 168 19.60 6.94 8.56
N ILE A 169 20.84 6.44 8.61
CA ILE A 169 21.60 6.02 7.43
C ILE A 169 21.48 4.49 7.31
N LEU A 170 21.01 3.99 6.17
CA LEU A 170 20.80 2.56 5.95
C LEU A 170 21.21 2.15 4.52
N PRO A 171 21.56 0.88 4.28
CA PRO A 171 21.76 0.36 2.94
C PRO A 171 20.48 0.50 2.10
N PHE A 172 20.62 0.85 0.81
CA PHE A 172 19.47 0.86 -0.09
C PHE A 172 19.01 -0.56 -0.40
N THR A 173 17.80 -0.91 0.03
CA THR A 173 17.19 -2.23 -0.19
C THR A 173 16.17 -2.25 -1.34
N GLY A 174 15.78 -1.10 -1.88
CA GLY A 174 14.69 -0.97 -2.84
C GLY A 174 13.30 -1.27 -2.24
N SER A 175 12.24 -1.01 -3.01
CA SER A 175 10.87 -1.32 -2.58
C SER A 175 10.31 -2.62 -3.16
N LEU A 176 11.02 -3.29 -4.08
CA LEU A 176 10.52 -4.51 -4.70
C LEU A 176 10.32 -5.60 -3.64
N PRO A 177 9.13 -6.22 -3.54
CA PRO A 177 8.91 -7.35 -2.64
C PRO A 177 9.85 -8.51 -2.98
N TYR A 178 10.25 -9.29 -1.97
CA TYR A 178 11.12 -10.46 -2.16
C TYR A 178 10.56 -11.52 -3.10
N ARG A 179 9.25 -11.47 -3.37
CA ARG A 179 8.51 -12.43 -4.19
C ARG A 179 7.38 -11.73 -4.94
N ALA A 180 6.90 -12.33 -6.01
CA ALA A 180 5.74 -11.80 -6.73
C ALA A 180 4.46 -11.95 -5.88
N LEU A 181 3.62 -10.92 -5.85
CA LEU A 181 2.35 -10.95 -5.12
C LEU A 181 1.24 -11.49 -6.02
N ARG A 182 0.42 -12.38 -5.47
CA ARG A 182 -0.68 -13.04 -6.18
C ARG A 182 -1.78 -13.41 -5.19
N LEU A 183 -2.87 -13.93 -5.74
CA LEU A 183 -4.00 -14.44 -4.99
C LEU A 183 -3.57 -15.27 -3.76
N GLY A 184 -4.12 -14.94 -2.59
CA GLY A 184 -3.79 -15.58 -1.31
C GLY A 184 -2.56 -14.99 -0.61
N ASN A 185 -1.82 -14.05 -1.19
CA ASN A 185 -0.78 -13.33 -0.44
C ASN A 185 -1.41 -12.26 0.46
N PHE A 186 -0.72 -11.91 1.55
CA PHE A 186 -1.14 -10.84 2.44
C PHE A 186 0.06 -10.04 2.97
N GLY A 187 -0.22 -8.94 3.66
CA GLY A 187 0.77 -8.10 4.34
C GLY A 187 0.96 -6.71 3.71
N ASP A 188 1.96 -5.98 4.19
CA ASP A 188 2.17 -4.57 3.83
C ASP A 188 2.46 -4.34 2.34
N ASP A 189 3.11 -5.29 1.66
CA ASP A 189 3.36 -5.19 0.22
C ASP A 189 2.06 -5.26 -0.60
N VAL A 190 1.15 -6.15 -0.20
CA VAL A 190 -0.18 -6.26 -0.81
C VAL A 190 -0.96 -4.98 -0.54
N ARG A 191 -0.97 -4.51 0.70
CA ARG A 191 -1.60 -3.24 1.06
C ARG A 191 -1.05 -2.06 0.27
N ALA A 192 0.27 -1.99 0.08
CA ALA A 192 0.91 -0.96 -0.72
C ALA A 192 0.40 -0.99 -2.16
N VAL A 193 0.25 -2.17 -2.77
CA VAL A 193 -0.39 -2.33 -4.08
C VAL A 193 -1.82 -1.81 -4.05
N GLN A 194 -2.63 -2.21 -3.07
CA GLN A 194 -4.03 -1.80 -2.97
C GLN A 194 -4.19 -0.28 -2.86
N ILE A 195 -3.41 0.38 -2.00
CA ILE A 195 -3.41 1.85 -1.84
C ILE A 195 -3.02 2.53 -3.16
N ARG A 196 -1.93 2.07 -3.77
CA ARG A 196 -1.42 2.67 -5.01
C ARG A 196 -2.43 2.51 -6.14
N LEU A 197 -2.97 1.31 -6.36
CA LEU A 197 -3.99 1.05 -7.36
C LEU A 197 -5.27 1.86 -7.10
N ASN A 198 -5.70 2.00 -5.85
CA ASN A 198 -6.83 2.86 -5.50
C ASN A 198 -6.59 4.35 -5.79
N ARG A 199 -5.38 4.86 -5.55
CA ARG A 199 -5.06 6.25 -5.92
C ARG A 199 -5.00 6.39 -7.44
N ILE A 200 -4.36 5.45 -8.13
CA ILE A 200 -4.28 5.44 -9.60
C ILE A 200 -5.68 5.40 -10.22
N SER A 201 -6.61 4.62 -9.67
CA SER A 201 -7.96 4.49 -10.22
C SER A 201 -8.80 5.78 -10.13
N ALA A 202 -8.40 6.77 -9.33
CA ALA A 202 -9.02 8.10 -9.41
C ALA A 202 -8.71 8.84 -10.75
N ASN A 203 -7.58 8.53 -11.38
CA ASN A 203 -7.20 9.03 -12.71
C ASN A 203 -7.49 8.01 -13.82
N TYR A 204 -7.60 6.72 -13.49
CA TYR A 204 -7.90 5.61 -14.40
C TYR A 204 -9.13 4.81 -13.91
N PRO A 205 -10.37 5.33 -14.07
CA PRO A 205 -11.56 4.80 -13.41
C PRO A 205 -11.96 3.37 -13.82
N SER A 206 -11.40 2.85 -14.92
CA SER A 206 -11.61 1.47 -15.34
C SER A 206 -10.99 0.47 -14.35
N ILE A 207 -9.93 0.85 -13.63
CA ILE A 207 -9.34 0.02 -12.57
C ILE A 207 -10.34 -0.04 -11.40
N PRO A 208 -10.88 -1.22 -11.07
CA PRO A 208 -11.80 -1.37 -9.95
C PRO A 208 -11.19 -0.89 -8.63
N LYS A 209 -12.01 -0.26 -7.78
CA LYS A 209 -11.60 0.09 -6.42
C LYS A 209 -11.45 -1.18 -5.59
N ILE A 210 -10.37 -1.26 -4.84
CA ILE A 210 -10.10 -2.34 -3.89
C ILE A 210 -10.48 -1.83 -2.51
N LEU A 211 -11.59 -2.33 -1.98
CA LEU A 211 -12.07 -1.91 -0.67
C LEU A 211 -12.45 -3.17 0.14
N PRO A 212 -12.32 -3.09 1.47
CA PRO A 212 -11.32 -2.29 2.18
C PRO A 212 -9.89 -2.49 1.64
N VAL A 213 -9.01 -1.58 2.04
CA VAL A 213 -7.56 -1.77 1.92
C VAL A 213 -7.12 -2.56 3.14
N ASP A 214 -7.17 -3.88 3.02
CA ASP A 214 -6.86 -4.85 4.07
C ASP A 214 -5.44 -5.41 3.94
N GLY A 215 -4.82 -5.35 2.78
CA GLY A 215 -3.56 -6.07 2.56
C GLY A 215 -3.75 -7.56 2.38
N VAL A 216 -4.95 -8.05 2.01
CA VAL A 216 -5.17 -9.39 1.45
C VAL A 216 -5.28 -9.33 -0.06
N PHE A 217 -4.51 -10.17 -0.74
CA PHE A 217 -4.54 -10.28 -2.18
C PHE A 217 -5.68 -11.23 -2.56
N GLY A 218 -6.91 -10.76 -2.42
CA GLY A 218 -8.12 -11.46 -2.88
C GLY A 218 -8.45 -11.20 -4.35
N LEU A 219 -9.61 -11.68 -4.80
CA LEU A 219 -10.08 -11.48 -6.18
C LEU A 219 -10.26 -10.01 -6.55
N SER A 220 -10.61 -9.13 -5.61
CA SER A 220 -10.69 -7.68 -5.83
C SER A 220 -9.33 -7.10 -6.23
N THR A 221 -8.27 -7.45 -5.49
CA THR A 221 -6.88 -7.06 -5.78
C THR A 221 -6.43 -7.67 -7.10
N GLU A 222 -6.68 -8.96 -7.35
CA GLU A 222 -6.32 -9.62 -8.61
C GLU A 222 -6.99 -8.96 -9.82
N ASN A 223 -8.29 -8.70 -9.76
CA ASN A 223 -9.04 -8.04 -10.84
C ASN A 223 -8.52 -6.62 -11.11
N ALA A 224 -8.21 -5.85 -10.06
CA ALA A 224 -7.60 -4.54 -10.20
C ALA A 224 -6.19 -4.61 -10.82
N VAL A 225 -5.38 -5.61 -10.44
CA VAL A 225 -4.06 -5.86 -11.04
C VAL A 225 -4.19 -6.25 -12.52
N ARG A 226 -5.11 -7.15 -12.87
CA ARG A 226 -5.36 -7.52 -14.28
C ARG A 226 -5.79 -6.32 -15.11
N GLU A 227 -6.68 -5.49 -14.58
CA GLU A 227 -7.13 -4.31 -15.32
C GLU A 227 -6.03 -3.25 -15.44
N PHE A 228 -5.23 -3.05 -14.39
CA PHE A 228 -4.02 -2.22 -14.46
C PHE A 228 -3.05 -2.74 -15.53
N GLN A 229 -2.76 -4.04 -15.53
CA GLN A 229 -1.86 -4.68 -16.50
C GLN A 229 -2.37 -4.46 -17.93
N ARG A 230 -3.67 -4.63 -18.16
CA ARG A 230 -4.32 -4.38 -19.45
C ARG A 230 -4.18 -2.92 -19.91
N ILE A 231 -4.37 -1.96 -19.00
CA ILE A 231 -4.29 -0.52 -19.33
C ILE A 231 -2.85 -0.09 -19.67
N PHE A 232 -1.85 -0.69 -19.01
CA PHE A 232 -0.44 -0.30 -19.15
C PHE A 232 0.41 -1.28 -19.95
N ASP A 233 -0.22 -2.07 -20.83
CA ASP A 233 0.39 -3.00 -21.78
C ASP A 233 1.38 -3.99 -21.14
N LEU A 234 1.00 -4.54 -19.98
CA LEU A 234 1.71 -5.61 -19.29
C LEU A 234 1.04 -6.96 -19.56
N THR A 235 1.75 -8.06 -19.27
CA THR A 235 1.14 -9.40 -19.23
C THR A 235 -0.03 -9.40 -18.23
N GLN A 236 -1.24 -9.71 -18.71
CA GLN A 236 -2.46 -9.70 -17.90
C GLN A 236 -2.63 -11.02 -17.12
N ASP A 237 -1.69 -11.33 -16.24
CA ASP A 237 -1.66 -12.57 -15.45
C ASP A 237 -2.25 -12.42 -14.03
N GLY A 238 -2.57 -11.19 -13.59
CA GLY A 238 -3.06 -10.91 -12.25
C GLY A 238 -1.99 -10.97 -11.16
N ILE A 239 -0.72 -11.12 -11.54
CA ILE A 239 0.42 -11.27 -10.63
C ILE A 239 1.24 -9.98 -10.60
N VAL A 240 1.52 -9.48 -9.40
CA VAL A 240 2.43 -8.35 -9.19
C VAL A 240 3.86 -8.87 -9.09
N GLY A 241 4.44 -9.19 -10.24
CA GLY A 241 5.89 -9.39 -10.40
C GLY A 241 6.65 -8.06 -10.56
N PRO A 242 7.99 -8.09 -10.78
CA PRO A 242 8.81 -6.88 -10.85
C PRO A 242 8.35 -5.85 -11.88
N ALA A 243 7.95 -6.29 -13.08
CA ALA A 243 7.44 -5.40 -14.12
C ALA A 243 6.15 -4.67 -13.70
N THR A 244 5.20 -5.42 -13.12
CA THR A 244 3.95 -4.87 -12.59
C THR A 244 4.21 -3.93 -11.42
N TRP A 245 5.06 -4.32 -10.45
CA TRP A 245 5.41 -3.50 -9.29
C TRP A 245 5.98 -2.15 -9.68
N TYR A 246 7.02 -2.15 -10.53
CA TYR A 246 7.67 -0.91 -10.95
C TYR A 246 6.77 -0.05 -11.84
N LYS A 247 5.90 -0.66 -12.66
CA LYS A 247 4.89 0.10 -13.39
C LYS A 247 3.90 0.76 -12.42
N ILE A 248 3.36 0.03 -11.43
CA ILE A 248 2.46 0.60 -10.41
C ILE A 248 3.15 1.75 -9.69
N LEU A 249 4.39 1.57 -9.23
CA LEU A 249 5.17 2.59 -8.53
C LEU A 249 5.34 3.84 -9.40
N ARG A 250 5.76 3.67 -10.67
CA ARG A 250 5.95 4.79 -11.60
C ARG A 250 4.66 5.56 -11.85
N ILE A 251 3.55 4.87 -12.11
CA ILE A 251 2.27 5.51 -12.37
C ILE A 251 1.73 6.19 -11.11
N TYR A 252 1.85 5.54 -9.95
CA TYR A 252 1.47 6.12 -8.65
C TYR A 252 2.24 7.43 -8.38
N ASN A 253 3.56 7.41 -8.54
CA ASN A 253 4.40 8.59 -8.35
C ASN A 253 4.04 9.71 -9.32
N GLY A 254 3.68 9.36 -10.56
CA GLY A 254 3.21 10.30 -11.57
C GLY A 254 1.87 10.95 -11.22
N VAL A 255 0.85 10.17 -10.86
CA VAL A 255 -0.47 10.72 -10.52
C VAL A 255 -0.47 11.55 -9.25
N LYS A 256 0.44 11.26 -8.31
CA LYS A 256 0.64 12.05 -7.09
C LYS A 256 1.64 13.20 -7.27
N ARG A 257 2.36 13.25 -8.41
CA ARG A 257 3.39 14.26 -8.73
C ARG A 257 4.53 14.33 -7.71
N LEU A 258 4.99 13.17 -7.23
CA LEU A 258 5.98 13.09 -6.13
C LEU A 258 7.36 13.64 -6.50
N SER A 259 7.66 13.75 -7.79
CA SER A 259 8.89 14.36 -8.32
C SER A 259 8.65 15.77 -8.85
N GLU A 260 7.70 16.50 -8.25
CA GLU A 260 7.36 17.88 -8.59
C GLU A 260 7.13 18.71 -7.32
N LEU A 261 7.32 20.03 -7.39
CA LEU A 261 7.07 20.94 -6.26
C LEU A 261 5.60 20.92 -5.80
N SER A 262 4.68 20.64 -6.73
CA SER A 262 3.23 20.57 -6.50
C SER A 262 2.73 19.20 -6.04
N SER A 263 3.61 18.35 -5.51
CA SER A 263 3.27 17.02 -5.00
C SER A 263 2.03 17.01 -4.11
N GLU A 264 1.19 15.99 -4.27
CA GLU A 264 0.06 15.70 -3.38
C GLU A 264 0.50 15.22 -2.00
N GLY A 265 1.77 14.82 -1.83
CA GLY A 265 2.30 14.28 -0.60
C GLY A 265 1.98 12.80 -0.38
N LEU A 266 2.71 12.22 0.57
CA LEU A 266 2.50 10.88 1.08
C LEU A 266 2.24 10.93 2.58
N ALA A 267 1.03 10.57 2.99
CA ALA A 267 0.71 10.49 4.40
C ALA A 267 1.48 9.33 5.06
N LEU A 268 1.80 9.50 6.34
CA LEU A 268 2.44 8.45 7.14
C LEU A 268 1.66 7.12 7.06
N SER A 269 0.33 7.15 7.09
CA SER A 269 -0.53 5.95 6.98
C SER A 269 -0.44 5.23 5.63
N GLU A 270 0.01 5.88 4.56
CA GLU A 270 0.19 5.26 3.24
C GLU A 270 1.48 4.42 3.17
N VAL A 271 2.47 4.73 4.02
CA VAL A 271 3.82 4.11 3.98
C VAL A 271 4.19 3.35 5.25
N SER A 272 3.47 3.56 6.35
CA SER A 272 3.69 2.82 7.61
C SER A 272 3.31 1.36 7.41
N ALA A 273 4.21 0.47 7.85
CA ALA A 273 3.86 -0.91 8.12
C ALA A 273 2.74 -0.95 9.16
N GLN A 274 1.56 -1.42 8.76
CA GLN A 274 0.43 -1.59 9.67
C GLN A 274 0.17 -3.08 9.95
N PHE A 275 0.79 -3.97 9.17
CA PHE A 275 0.55 -5.40 9.24
C PHE A 275 1.79 -6.14 9.74
N PRO A 276 1.68 -6.95 10.80
CA PRO A 276 2.71 -7.93 11.06
C PRO A 276 2.77 -8.88 9.85
N THR A 277 3.99 -9.21 9.42
CA THR A 277 4.24 -10.11 8.28
C THR A 277 3.71 -11.54 8.50
N GLU A 278 3.32 -11.87 9.73
CA GLU A 278 2.83 -13.19 10.18
C GLU A 278 1.74 -12.99 11.26
N LEU A 279 0.80 -13.95 11.41
CA LEU A 279 -0.14 -13.97 12.53
C LEU A 279 0.25 -15.03 13.55
N SER A 280 0.23 -14.67 14.83
CA SER A 280 0.64 -15.52 15.93
C SER A 280 -0.20 -15.26 17.18
N ARG A 281 0.00 -16.08 18.22
CA ARG A 281 -0.78 -15.95 19.45
C ARG A 281 -0.65 -14.55 20.05
N GLY A 282 -1.80 -13.91 20.31
CA GLY A 282 -1.88 -12.56 20.87
C GLY A 282 -2.24 -11.50 19.84
N ASP A 283 -2.11 -11.82 18.54
CA ASP A 283 -2.63 -10.97 17.47
C ASP A 283 -4.16 -10.98 17.49
N SER A 284 -4.74 -9.87 17.06
CA SER A 284 -6.20 -9.72 16.95
C SER A 284 -6.57 -8.85 15.76
N GLY A 285 -7.82 -8.94 15.33
CA GLY A 285 -8.38 -8.13 14.26
C GLY A 285 -8.87 -8.95 13.08
N ILE A 286 -9.12 -8.25 11.98
CA ILE A 286 -9.85 -8.82 10.83
C ILE A 286 -9.09 -9.97 10.15
N PHE A 287 -7.76 -9.96 10.10
CA PHE A 287 -6.96 -11.04 9.46
C PHE A 287 -7.02 -12.34 10.24
N VAL A 288 -6.89 -12.24 11.57
CA VAL A 288 -7.08 -13.40 12.45
C VAL A 288 -8.47 -13.97 12.23
N ARG A 289 -9.47 -13.09 12.11
CA ARG A 289 -10.86 -13.50 11.92
C ARG A 289 -11.12 -14.15 10.56
N GLU A 290 -10.63 -13.58 9.47
CA GLU A 290 -10.74 -14.16 8.14
C GLU A 290 -10.00 -15.50 8.05
N PHE A 291 -8.81 -15.58 8.65
CA PHE A 291 -8.07 -16.82 8.75
C PHE A 291 -8.87 -17.89 9.51
N GLN A 292 -9.46 -17.52 10.67
CA GLN A 292 -10.31 -18.41 11.44
C GLN A 292 -11.52 -18.90 10.63
N TYR A 293 -12.14 -18.03 9.83
CA TYR A 293 -13.23 -18.41 8.94
C TYR A 293 -12.80 -19.38 7.84
N PHE A 294 -11.71 -19.10 7.12
CA PHE A 294 -11.23 -20.04 6.10
C PHE A 294 -10.90 -21.39 6.73
N LEU A 295 -10.26 -21.38 7.89
CA LEU A 295 -9.90 -22.56 8.62
C LEU A 295 -11.12 -23.34 9.15
N SER A 296 -12.20 -22.66 9.56
CA SER A 296 -13.44 -23.30 9.98
C SER A 296 -14.15 -24.00 8.82
N VAL A 297 -14.25 -23.35 7.65
CA VAL A 297 -14.81 -23.96 6.41
C VAL A 297 -14.03 -25.22 6.01
N LEU A 298 -12.70 -25.19 6.16
CA LEU A 298 -11.88 -26.38 5.97
C LEU A 298 -12.16 -27.43 7.04
N GLY A 299 -12.33 -27.05 8.31
CA GLY A 299 -12.61 -27.95 9.43
C GLY A 299 -13.91 -28.76 9.28
N GLU A 300 -14.92 -28.21 8.60
CA GLU A 300 -16.14 -28.95 8.25
C GLU A 300 -15.86 -30.14 7.32
N ASN A 301 -14.85 -30.02 6.46
CA ASN A 301 -14.48 -31.03 5.47
C ASN A 301 -13.25 -31.86 5.89
N LEU A 302 -12.46 -31.37 6.85
CA LEU A 302 -11.27 -32.01 7.39
C LEU A 302 -11.37 -32.15 8.92
N ALA A 303 -11.78 -33.33 9.39
CA ALA A 303 -11.87 -33.66 10.82
C ALA A 303 -10.55 -33.53 11.61
N ALA A 304 -9.41 -33.41 10.93
CA ALA A 304 -8.12 -33.17 11.55
C ALA A 304 -7.96 -31.72 12.07
N ILE A 305 -8.69 -30.76 11.51
CA ILE A 305 -8.66 -29.36 11.93
C ILE A 305 -9.71 -29.18 13.03
N PRO A 306 -9.30 -28.83 14.27
CA PRO A 306 -10.24 -28.57 15.35
C PRO A 306 -11.18 -27.41 15.02
N GLU A 307 -12.42 -27.52 15.51
CA GLU A 307 -13.37 -26.42 15.51
C GLU A 307 -12.83 -25.25 16.34
N ILE A 308 -13.00 -24.03 15.82
CA ILE A 308 -12.51 -22.79 16.41
C ILE A 308 -13.57 -21.70 16.36
N ALA A 309 -13.51 -20.79 17.34
CA ALA A 309 -14.29 -19.57 17.28
C ALA A 309 -13.71 -18.61 16.23
N ILE A 310 -14.59 -17.88 15.56
CA ILE A 310 -14.26 -16.82 14.59
C ILE A 310 -14.39 -15.46 15.30
N ASP A 311 -13.62 -15.28 16.38
CA ASP A 311 -13.67 -14.11 17.26
C ASP A 311 -12.73 -12.99 16.80
N GLY A 312 -11.78 -13.30 15.93
CA GLY A 312 -10.70 -12.40 15.52
C GLY A 312 -9.58 -12.29 16.53
N ASP A 313 -9.51 -13.18 17.53
CA ASP A 313 -8.45 -13.24 18.52
C ASP A 313 -7.60 -14.48 18.31
N PHE A 314 -6.28 -14.31 18.16
CA PHE A 314 -5.40 -15.43 17.90
C PHE A 314 -5.05 -16.09 19.23
N GLY A 315 -5.98 -16.91 19.71
CA GLY A 315 -5.86 -17.64 20.97
C GLY A 315 -5.23 -19.03 20.84
N ALA A 316 -5.26 -19.78 21.93
CA ALA A 316 -4.74 -21.15 21.99
C ALA A 316 -5.51 -22.15 21.12
N ALA A 317 -6.78 -21.85 20.81
CA ALA A 317 -7.58 -22.66 19.90
C ALA A 317 -7.12 -22.43 18.45
N THR A 318 -7.03 -21.17 18.03
CA THR A 318 -6.51 -20.76 16.71
C THR A 318 -5.13 -21.33 16.45
N GLU A 319 -4.18 -21.18 17.38
CA GLU A 319 -2.82 -21.73 17.24
C GLU A 319 -2.82 -23.27 17.05
N ARG A 320 -3.66 -24.01 17.79
CA ARG A 320 -3.77 -25.46 17.62
C ARG A 320 -4.34 -25.84 16.26
N ALA A 321 -5.32 -25.09 15.78
CA ALA A 321 -5.91 -25.33 14.48
C ALA A 321 -4.93 -25.00 13.35
N VAL A 322 -4.13 -23.94 13.49
CA VAL A 322 -3.01 -23.63 12.58
C VAL A 322 -2.02 -24.78 12.53
N ARG A 323 -1.58 -25.29 13.70
CA ARG A 323 -0.65 -26.43 13.75
C ARG A 323 -1.23 -27.68 13.10
N ALA A 324 -2.53 -27.95 13.31
CA ALA A 324 -3.21 -29.09 12.69
C ALA A 324 -3.31 -28.93 11.17
N PHE A 325 -3.61 -27.73 10.68
CA PHE A 325 -3.60 -27.42 9.25
C PHE A 325 -2.21 -27.57 8.64
N GLN A 326 -1.18 -26.96 9.26
CA GLN A 326 0.20 -27.10 8.83
C GLN A 326 0.62 -28.57 8.75
N GLN A 327 0.26 -29.37 9.75
CA GLN A 327 0.52 -30.80 9.76
C GLN A 327 -0.23 -31.53 8.62
N ALA A 328 -1.49 -31.19 8.38
CA ALA A 328 -2.32 -31.82 7.34
C ALA A 328 -1.82 -31.56 5.92
N TYR A 329 -1.24 -30.38 5.68
CA TYR A 329 -0.75 -29.94 4.36
C TYR A 329 0.78 -29.99 4.22
N GLY A 330 1.48 -30.58 5.19
CA GLY A 330 2.93 -30.82 5.10
C GLY A 330 3.80 -29.56 5.23
N LEU A 331 3.26 -28.50 5.85
CA LEU A 331 3.96 -27.26 6.13
C LEU A 331 4.78 -27.35 7.44
N PRO A 332 5.76 -26.46 7.66
CA PRO A 332 6.42 -26.34 8.96
C PRO A 332 5.40 -26.07 10.09
N VAL A 333 5.36 -26.94 11.10
CA VAL A 333 4.37 -26.87 12.20
C VAL A 333 4.81 -25.84 13.26
N THR A 334 4.81 -24.56 12.88
CA THR A 334 5.23 -23.44 13.73
C THR A 334 4.11 -22.95 14.66
N GLY A 335 2.85 -23.15 14.27
CA GLY A 335 1.69 -22.52 14.90
C GLY A 335 1.55 -21.03 14.62
N ILE A 336 2.43 -20.50 13.75
CA ILE A 336 2.41 -19.14 13.24
C ILE A 336 1.84 -19.21 11.83
N VAL A 337 0.92 -18.32 11.50
CA VAL A 337 0.43 -18.13 10.15
C VAL A 337 1.41 -17.23 9.43
N ASP A 338 2.43 -17.87 8.89
CA ASP A 338 3.27 -17.25 7.90
C ASP A 338 2.56 -17.22 6.54
N GLU A 339 3.30 -16.70 5.59
CA GLU A 339 2.83 -16.43 4.25
C GLU A 339 2.48 -17.71 3.46
N GLU A 340 3.28 -18.77 3.62
CA GLU A 340 3.04 -20.08 3.01
C GLU A 340 1.78 -20.73 3.62
N THR A 341 1.63 -20.65 4.94
CA THR A 341 0.48 -21.18 5.68
C THR A 341 -0.83 -20.55 5.21
N TRP A 342 -0.87 -19.23 5.08
CA TRP A 342 -2.07 -18.56 4.57
C TRP A 342 -2.35 -18.91 3.12
N ALA A 343 -1.32 -18.89 2.25
CA ALA A 343 -1.50 -19.13 0.82
C ALA A 343 -2.09 -20.53 0.58
N GLU A 344 -1.57 -21.53 1.28
CA GLU A 344 -2.10 -22.89 1.20
C GLU A 344 -3.54 -22.96 1.74
N LEU A 345 -3.82 -22.33 2.90
CA LEU A 345 -5.18 -22.31 3.47
C LEU A 345 -6.18 -21.71 2.48
N TYR A 346 -5.81 -20.57 1.90
CA TYR A 346 -6.66 -19.87 0.93
C TYR A 346 -6.83 -20.69 -0.36
N ASN A 347 -5.78 -21.35 -0.86
CA ASN A 347 -5.86 -22.21 -2.04
C ASN A 347 -6.84 -23.37 -1.83
N VAL A 348 -6.76 -24.04 -0.67
CA VAL A 348 -7.66 -25.13 -0.32
C VAL A 348 -9.09 -24.61 -0.21
N TYR A 349 -9.30 -23.51 0.51
CA TYR A 349 -10.60 -22.87 0.64
C TYR A 349 -11.20 -22.50 -0.72
N ARG A 350 -10.39 -21.91 -1.61
CA ARG A 350 -10.81 -21.60 -2.98
C ARG A 350 -11.12 -22.84 -3.80
N GLY A 351 -10.40 -23.94 -3.60
CA GLY A 351 -10.73 -25.22 -4.18
C GLY A 351 -12.13 -25.69 -3.75
N ILE A 352 -12.46 -25.57 -2.47
CA ILE A 352 -13.79 -25.89 -1.94
C ILE A 352 -14.84 -24.99 -2.61
N VAL A 353 -14.65 -23.66 -2.59
CA VAL A 353 -15.58 -22.69 -3.20
C VAL A 353 -15.80 -22.97 -4.69
N LEU A 354 -14.73 -23.18 -5.47
CA LEU A 354 -14.81 -23.41 -6.93
C LEU A 354 -15.36 -24.79 -7.30
N SER A 355 -15.18 -25.80 -6.45
CA SER A 355 -15.72 -27.14 -6.66
C SER A 355 -17.17 -27.28 -6.21
N THR A 356 -17.69 -26.29 -5.48
CA THR A 356 -19.09 -26.21 -5.09
C THR A 356 -19.90 -25.75 -6.31
N PRO A 357 -20.77 -26.60 -6.90
CA PRO A 357 -21.40 -26.25 -8.17
C PRO A 357 -22.34 -25.03 -8.03
N ASP A 358 -22.35 -24.15 -9.04
CA ASP A 358 -23.14 -22.90 -9.10
C ASP A 358 -24.67 -23.06 -8.93
N TYR A 359 -25.19 -24.28 -8.92
CA TYR A 359 -26.63 -24.53 -8.78
C TYR A 359 -26.89 -26.01 -8.48
N TYR A 360 -27.08 -26.41 -7.22
CA TYR A 360 -27.81 -27.65 -6.94
C TYR A 360 -28.71 -27.51 -5.72
N THR A 361 -29.99 -27.77 -5.99
CA THR A 361 -31.03 -28.20 -5.06
C THR A 361 -30.47 -29.06 -3.93
N GLY A 362 -30.33 -28.49 -2.72
CA GLY A 362 -30.04 -29.25 -1.51
C GLY A 362 -29.02 -28.67 -0.53
N VAL A 363 -28.22 -27.68 -0.92
CA VAL A 363 -27.40 -26.89 0.03
C VAL A 363 -28.12 -25.57 0.31
N PRO A 364 -28.34 -25.16 1.58
CA PRO A 364 -29.13 -23.97 1.89
C PRO A 364 -28.52 -22.66 1.36
N THR A 365 -27.19 -22.53 1.42
CA THR A 365 -26.44 -21.29 1.20
C THR A 365 -25.07 -21.55 0.55
N ALA A 366 -24.50 -20.54 -0.11
CA ALA A 366 -23.13 -20.60 -0.65
C ALA A 366 -22.11 -20.10 0.39
N PRO A 367 -20.89 -20.67 0.44
CA PRO A 367 -19.81 -20.14 1.28
C PRO A 367 -19.44 -18.72 0.82
N PHE A 368 -18.76 -17.96 1.70
CA PHE A 368 -18.24 -16.64 1.33
C PHE A 368 -17.42 -16.77 0.03
N PRO A 369 -17.50 -15.82 -0.92
CA PRO A 369 -16.80 -15.93 -2.19
C PRO A 369 -15.27 -15.72 -2.10
N GLY A 370 -14.74 -15.47 -0.90
CA GLY A 370 -13.31 -15.23 -0.69
C GLY A 370 -12.85 -13.83 -1.10
N PHE A 371 -13.78 -12.88 -1.22
CA PHE A 371 -13.53 -11.44 -1.40
C PHE A 371 -14.71 -10.60 -0.90
N LEU A 372 -14.40 -9.38 -0.48
CA LEU A 372 -15.33 -8.47 0.17
C LEU A 372 -16.33 -7.89 -0.84
N LEU A 373 -17.62 -7.87 -0.50
CA LEU A 373 -18.65 -7.23 -1.34
C LEU A 373 -18.99 -5.84 -0.79
N LEU A 374 -18.93 -4.82 -1.65
CA LEU A 374 -19.15 -3.42 -1.27
C LEU A 374 -19.55 -2.58 -2.47
N ILE A 375 -19.75 -1.27 -2.28
CA ILE A 375 -20.11 -0.37 -3.39
C ILE A 375 -19.17 -0.50 -4.59
N GLY A 376 -19.74 -0.81 -5.75
CA GLY A 376 -19.03 -0.98 -7.01
C GLY A 376 -18.68 -2.43 -7.34
N THR A 377 -18.78 -3.37 -6.39
CA THR A 377 -18.70 -4.79 -6.69
C THR A 377 -19.84 -5.18 -7.62
N GLN A 378 -19.55 -5.98 -8.65
CA GLN A 378 -20.53 -6.49 -9.60
C GLN A 378 -20.27 -7.96 -9.85
N GLY A 379 -21.32 -8.76 -10.04
CA GLY A 379 -21.18 -10.19 -10.30
C GLY A 379 -22.36 -11.01 -9.82
N ASN A 380 -22.24 -12.34 -9.96
CA ASN A 380 -23.25 -13.28 -9.51
C ASN A 380 -23.29 -13.36 -7.97
N GLU A 381 -22.16 -13.14 -7.31
CA GLU A 381 -22.01 -13.13 -5.86
C GLU A 381 -22.80 -11.98 -5.23
N VAL A 382 -22.79 -10.81 -5.89
CA VAL A 382 -23.59 -9.66 -5.48
C VAL A 382 -25.08 -9.93 -5.69
N ARG A 383 -25.44 -10.58 -6.81
CA ARG A 383 -26.84 -10.96 -7.07
C ARG A 383 -27.35 -11.91 -6.01
N LEU A 384 -26.54 -12.92 -5.66
CA LEU A 384 -26.86 -13.90 -4.63
C LEU A 384 -27.03 -13.24 -3.25
N LEU A 385 -26.11 -12.34 -2.86
CA LEU A 385 -26.25 -11.53 -1.65
C LEU A 385 -27.58 -10.75 -1.64
N GLN A 386 -27.90 -10.09 -2.76
CA GLN A 386 -29.14 -9.31 -2.89
C GLN A 386 -30.38 -10.20 -2.78
N GLU A 387 -30.34 -11.43 -3.30
CA GLU A 387 -31.39 -12.43 -3.13
C GLU A 387 -31.57 -12.85 -1.66
N TYR A 388 -30.46 -13.07 -0.93
CA TYR A 388 -30.49 -13.34 0.51
C TYR A 388 -31.12 -12.18 1.28
N LEU A 389 -30.61 -10.96 1.08
CA LEU A 389 -31.13 -9.76 1.72
C LEU A 389 -32.62 -9.52 1.42
N ASN A 390 -33.08 -9.82 0.21
CA ASN A 390 -34.49 -9.71 -0.15
C ASN A 390 -35.36 -10.70 0.60
N ALA A 391 -34.94 -11.97 0.69
CA ALA A 391 -35.66 -12.96 1.49
C ALA A 391 -35.70 -12.59 2.98
N LEU A 392 -34.60 -12.06 3.52
CA LEU A 392 -34.55 -11.53 4.88
C LEU A 392 -35.50 -10.33 5.07
N SER A 393 -35.63 -9.45 4.06
CA SER A 393 -36.52 -8.28 4.14
C SER A 393 -38.01 -8.64 4.20
N GLU A 394 -38.39 -9.85 3.77
CA GLU A 394 -39.77 -10.36 3.92
C GLU A 394 -40.11 -10.62 5.40
N VAL A 395 -39.11 -10.87 6.24
CA VAL A 395 -39.26 -11.22 7.66
C VAL A 395 -38.88 -10.06 8.58
N TYR A 396 -37.76 -9.40 8.28
CA TYR A 396 -37.22 -8.28 9.05
C TYR A 396 -37.63 -6.94 8.42
N GLY A 397 -38.74 -6.38 8.88
CA GLY A 397 -39.33 -5.16 8.30
C GLY A 397 -38.44 -3.89 8.36
N GLU A 398 -37.38 -3.90 9.17
CA GLU A 398 -36.37 -2.84 9.20
C GLU A 398 -35.40 -2.93 8.02
N LEU A 399 -35.20 -4.12 7.46
CA LEU A 399 -34.28 -4.39 6.36
C LEU A 399 -34.90 -3.93 5.03
N PRO A 400 -34.33 -2.94 4.33
CA PRO A 400 -34.89 -2.48 3.07
C PRO A 400 -34.67 -3.51 1.95
N PRO A 401 -35.68 -3.78 1.10
CA PRO A 401 -35.48 -4.62 -0.07
C PRO A 401 -34.58 -3.93 -1.10
N VAL A 402 -33.91 -4.72 -1.93
CA VAL A 402 -32.94 -4.29 -2.94
C VAL A 402 -33.23 -4.91 -4.29
N THR A 403 -32.80 -4.26 -5.38
CA THR A 403 -32.88 -4.89 -6.70
C THR A 403 -31.75 -5.91 -6.84
N ALA A 404 -32.07 -7.15 -7.24
CA ALA A 404 -31.10 -8.22 -7.47
C ALA A 404 -30.42 -8.11 -8.86
N ASP A 405 -29.82 -6.95 -9.14
CA ASP A 405 -29.18 -6.65 -10.43
C ASP A 405 -27.74 -7.20 -10.53
N GLY A 406 -27.16 -7.64 -9.42
CA GLY A 406 -25.76 -8.03 -9.36
C GLY A 406 -24.81 -6.84 -9.31
N VAL A 407 -25.30 -5.64 -8.97
CA VAL A 407 -24.52 -4.42 -8.77
C VAL A 407 -24.67 -3.95 -7.34
N PHE A 408 -23.56 -3.94 -6.60
CA PHE A 408 -23.58 -3.53 -5.20
C PHE A 408 -23.59 -2.00 -5.18
N GLY A 409 -24.79 -1.42 -5.16
CA GLY A 409 -25.00 0.03 -5.12
C GLY A 409 -25.23 0.56 -3.70
N MET A 410 -25.62 1.83 -3.61
CA MET A 410 -26.01 2.47 -2.33
C MET A 410 -27.17 1.75 -1.65
N ALA A 411 -28.13 1.21 -2.41
CA ALA A 411 -29.25 0.44 -1.85
C ALA A 411 -28.77 -0.85 -1.16
N THR A 412 -27.93 -1.64 -1.84
CA THR A 412 -27.32 -2.85 -1.27
C THR A 412 -26.47 -2.53 -0.04
N ARG A 413 -25.66 -1.46 -0.09
CA ARG A 413 -24.90 -1.00 1.09
C ARG A 413 -25.80 -0.67 2.27
N ASN A 414 -26.91 0.03 2.04
CA ASN A 414 -27.83 0.40 3.11
C ASN A 414 -28.53 -0.84 3.70
N ALA A 415 -28.91 -1.81 2.87
CA ALA A 415 -29.45 -3.08 3.35
C ALA A 415 -28.42 -3.85 4.20
N VAL A 416 -27.17 -3.95 3.73
CA VAL A 416 -26.08 -4.58 4.50
C VAL A 416 -25.83 -3.85 5.82
N LEU A 417 -25.78 -2.51 5.81
CA LEU A 417 -25.64 -1.71 7.03
C LEU A 417 -26.75 -2.00 8.04
N THR A 418 -28.00 -2.09 7.57
CA THR A 418 -29.13 -2.40 8.42
C THR A 418 -29.02 -3.82 8.96
N PHE A 419 -28.72 -4.81 8.12
CA PHE A 419 -28.52 -6.18 8.56
C PHE A 419 -27.40 -6.29 9.61
N GLN A 420 -26.25 -5.66 9.36
CA GLN A 420 -25.13 -5.66 10.31
C GLN A 420 -25.54 -5.11 11.67
N ARG A 421 -26.32 -4.02 11.72
CA ARG A 421 -26.86 -3.50 12.98
C ARG A 421 -27.79 -4.50 13.66
N LEU A 422 -28.70 -5.12 12.90
CA LEU A 422 -29.62 -6.13 13.43
C LEU A 422 -28.88 -7.34 14.00
N ALA A 423 -27.82 -7.77 13.33
CA ALA A 423 -26.98 -8.90 13.72
C ALA A 423 -25.90 -8.54 14.76
N GLY A 424 -25.84 -7.30 15.26
CA GLY A 424 -24.82 -6.85 16.21
C GLY A 424 -23.39 -6.83 15.64
N LEU A 425 -23.24 -6.87 14.32
CA LEU A 425 -21.97 -6.78 13.61
C LEU A 425 -21.52 -5.32 13.47
N ASN A 426 -20.24 -5.14 13.15
CA ASN A 426 -19.72 -3.81 12.80
C ASN A 426 -20.46 -3.26 11.57
N PRO A 427 -21.19 -2.13 11.65
CA PRO A 427 -21.98 -1.60 10.54
C PRO A 427 -21.11 -0.85 9.53
N SER A 428 -20.22 -1.58 8.85
CA SER A 428 -19.30 -1.06 7.83
C SER A 428 -20.01 -0.79 6.49
N GLY A 429 -21.07 -1.54 6.20
CA GLY A 429 -21.72 -1.61 4.89
C GLY A 429 -20.92 -2.39 3.86
N ILE A 430 -19.91 -3.15 4.32
CA ILE A 430 -19.08 -4.05 3.54
C ILE A 430 -19.42 -5.46 4.00
N VAL A 431 -19.61 -6.37 3.06
CA VAL A 431 -19.84 -7.79 3.35
C VAL A 431 -18.50 -8.50 3.37
N ASP A 432 -17.98 -8.69 4.58
CA ASP A 432 -16.87 -9.59 4.88
C ASP A 432 -17.34 -11.03 5.09
N ALA A 433 -16.40 -11.94 5.36
CA ALA A 433 -16.72 -13.34 5.60
C ALA A 433 -17.79 -13.50 6.69
N LEU A 434 -17.67 -12.76 7.80
CA LEU A 434 -18.61 -12.78 8.91
C LEU A 434 -20.00 -12.26 8.53
N THR A 435 -20.04 -11.14 7.82
CA THR A 435 -21.30 -10.55 7.37
C THR A 435 -21.99 -11.45 6.37
N TRP A 436 -21.22 -12.08 5.46
CA TRP A 436 -21.75 -13.05 4.51
C TRP A 436 -22.33 -14.25 5.25
N ASP A 437 -21.57 -14.83 6.17
CA ASP A 437 -21.95 -16.00 6.95
C ASP A 437 -23.23 -15.74 7.75
N ALA A 438 -23.29 -14.61 8.46
CA ALA A 438 -24.49 -14.21 9.20
C ALA A 438 -25.72 -14.00 8.29
N ILE A 439 -25.54 -13.39 7.11
CA ILE A 439 -26.62 -13.21 6.14
C ILE A 439 -27.07 -14.56 5.58
N ALA A 440 -26.12 -15.42 5.22
CA ALA A 440 -26.35 -16.74 4.69
C ALA A 440 -27.11 -17.59 5.72
N ASP A 441 -26.65 -17.67 6.95
CA ASP A 441 -27.30 -18.43 8.02
C ASP A 441 -28.72 -17.93 8.29
N ALA A 442 -28.92 -16.62 8.44
CA ALA A 442 -30.25 -16.05 8.62
C ALA A 442 -31.18 -16.38 7.43
N TYR A 443 -30.63 -16.37 6.20
CA TYR A 443 -31.36 -16.77 5.00
C TYR A 443 -31.72 -18.26 5.03
N SER A 444 -30.77 -19.11 5.42
CA SER A 444 -30.92 -20.55 5.56
C SER A 444 -32.03 -20.88 6.56
N ASP A 445 -32.01 -20.25 7.73
CA ASP A 445 -33.01 -20.40 8.79
C ASP A 445 -34.41 -20.06 8.28
N ILE A 446 -34.56 -18.97 7.53
CA ILE A 446 -35.86 -18.55 6.99
C ILE A 446 -36.36 -19.47 5.86
N ARG A 447 -35.47 -19.95 4.98
CA ARG A 447 -35.86 -20.73 3.80
C ARG A 447 -35.96 -22.23 4.05
N TYR A 448 -35.17 -22.77 4.98
CA TYR A 448 -35.00 -24.21 5.20
C TYR A 448 -35.14 -24.65 6.66
N GLY A 449 -35.29 -23.71 7.61
CA GLY A 449 -35.46 -24.01 9.03
C GLY A 449 -36.76 -24.75 9.35
N LEU A 450 -36.64 -26.06 9.59
CA LEU A 450 -37.44 -26.81 10.56
C LEU A 450 -36.98 -26.40 11.97
N TYR A 451 -37.90 -26.15 12.92
CA TYR A 451 -37.58 -25.93 14.34
C TYR A 451 -36.63 -27.02 14.88
N THR A 452 -35.37 -26.69 15.16
CA THR A 452 -34.45 -27.57 15.90
C THR A 452 -33.88 -26.84 17.13
N SER A 453 -34.55 -27.06 18.28
CA SER A 453 -34.08 -26.95 19.67
C SER A 453 -33.38 -25.66 20.16
N GLU A 454 -33.82 -25.17 21.33
CA GLU A 454 -33.05 -24.24 22.18
C GLU A 454 -31.63 -24.78 22.44
N GLY A 455 -30.58 -24.04 22.06
CA GLY A 455 -29.23 -24.25 22.58
C GLY A 455 -28.09 -24.56 21.59
N GLN A 456 -28.30 -24.53 20.27
CA GLN A 456 -27.18 -24.44 19.31
C GLN A 456 -27.02 -22.96 18.89
N PHE A 457 -25.97 -22.31 19.40
CA PHE A 457 -25.74 -20.86 19.29
C PHE A 457 -25.37 -20.45 17.86
N GLY A 458 -25.86 -19.33 17.30
CA GLY A 458 -25.74 -17.95 17.79
C GLY A 458 -26.91 -17.25 18.51
N GLY A 459 -27.83 -17.97 19.16
CA GLY A 459 -28.45 -17.53 20.43
C GLY A 459 -29.11 -16.15 20.53
N THR A 460 -29.57 -15.54 19.44
CA THR A 460 -30.40 -14.32 19.51
C THR A 460 -31.45 -14.37 18.42
N THR A 461 -32.72 -14.29 18.81
CA THR A 461 -33.75 -13.76 17.90
C THR A 461 -33.28 -12.39 17.45
N LEU A 462 -33.02 -12.22 16.15
CA LEU A 462 -32.77 -10.92 15.54
C LEU A 462 -33.93 -9.99 15.93
N GLY A 463 -33.65 -8.99 16.78
CA GLY A 463 -34.63 -8.02 17.27
C GLY A 463 -35.27 -8.26 18.65
N GLN A 464 -34.53 -8.75 19.66
CA GLN A 464 -34.89 -8.55 21.08
C GLN A 464 -33.96 -7.57 21.79
#